data_AF-A0A955VEH1-F1
#
_entry.id   AF-A0A955VEH1-F1
#
_cell.length_a   1.000
_cell.length_b   1.000
_cell.length_c   1.000
_cell.angle_alpha   90.00
_cell.angle_beta   90.00
_cell.angle_gamma   90.00
#
_symmetry.space_group_name_H-M   'P 1'
#
loop_
_entity.id
_entity.type
_entity.pdbx_description
1 polymer ?
#
loop_
_entity_poly.entity_id
_entity_poly.type
_entity_poly.pdbx_seq_one_letter_code
_entity_poly.pdbx_strand_id
1 'polypeptide(L)' 'EIAAAVAAPLVDAVRAARPDRLLCDDVGCALHLEGACRRAGVPVDVRHPVEVLAEGLGLMPREPRITAAARGGEPS' A
#
# COMPACT_ATOMS: atom_id res chain seq x y z
N GLU A 1 -9.27 19.67 5.58
CA GLU A 1 -9.81 19.81 4.21
C GLU A 1 -8.76 19.65 3.10
N ILE A 2 -7.73 20.50 2.96
CA ILE A 2 -6.78 20.42 1.82
C ILE A 2 -6.05 19.07 1.72
N ALA A 3 -5.49 18.56 2.83
CA ALA A 3 -4.77 17.28 2.81
C ALA A 3 -5.67 16.10 2.40
N ALA A 4 -6.95 16.13 2.77
CA ALA A 4 -7.92 15.11 2.38
C ALA A 4 -8.23 15.19 0.87
N ALA A 5 -8.36 16.40 0.32
CA ALA A 5 -8.56 16.60 -1.11
C ALA A 5 -7.38 16.08 -1.95
N VAL A 6 -6.15 16.22 -1.45
CA VAL A 6 -4.95 15.67 -2.11
C VAL A 6 -4.92 14.14 -2.07
N ALA A 7 -5.39 13.51 -0.99
CA ALA A 7 -5.38 12.05 -0.86
C ALA A 7 -6.45 11.36 -1.72
N ALA A 8 -7.62 11.98 -1.93
CA ALA A 8 -8.74 11.37 -2.65
C ALA A 8 -8.35 10.72 -4.00
N PRO A 9 -7.68 11.43 -4.94
CA PRO A 9 -7.31 10.82 -6.23
C PRO A 9 -6.28 9.68 -6.07
N LEU A 10 -5.42 9.72 -5.05
CA LEU A 10 -4.44 8.67 -4.78
C LEU A 10 -5.13 7.41 -4.23
N VAL A 11 -6.10 7.58 -3.33
CA VAL A 11 -6.92 6.46 -2.82
C VAL A 11 -7.71 5.80 -3.95
N ASP A 12 -8.28 6.58 -4.86
CA ASP A 12 -9.00 6.05 -6.02
C ASP A 12 -8.06 5.27 -6.96
N ALA A 13 -6.85 5.79 -7.19
CA ALA A 13 -5.83 5.09 -7.96
C ALA A 13 -5.41 3.76 -7.31
N VAL A 14 -5.19 3.74 -5.99
CA VAL A 14 -4.86 2.52 -5.23
C VAL A 14 -6.02 1.52 -5.31
N ARG A 15 -7.26 1.98 -5.15
CA ARG A 15 -8.45 1.12 -5.25
C ARG A 15 -8.57 0.48 -6.64
N ALA A 16 -8.34 1.25 -7.70
CA ALA A 16 -8.44 0.76 -9.07
C ALA A 16 -7.30 -0.22 -9.42
N ALA A 17 -6.07 0.11 -9.03
CA ALA A 17 -4.89 -0.70 -9.33
C ALA A 17 -4.81 -1.98 -8.48
N ARG A 18 -5.41 -1.98 -7.28
CA ARG A 18 -5.35 -3.08 -6.31
C ARG A 18 -3.91 -3.58 -6.08
N PRO A 19 -2.95 -2.69 -5.76
CA PRO A 19 -1.57 -3.09 -5.60
C PRO A 19 -1.41 -4.01 -4.38
N ASP A 20 -0.43 -4.92 -4.44
CA ASP A 20 -0.11 -5.73 -3.28
C ASP A 20 0.54 -4.91 -2.16
N ARG A 21 1.36 -3.92 -2.54
CA ARG A 21 2.08 -2.98 -1.66
C ARG A 21 2.10 -1.59 -2.29
N LEU A 22 2.03 -0.55 -1.47
CA LEU A 22 2.23 0.84 -1.86
C LEU A 22 3.56 1.32 -1.28
N LEU A 23 4.47 1.82 -2.12
CA LEU A 23 5.75 2.33 -1.65
C LEU A 23 5.70 3.82 -1.39
N CYS A 24 6.23 4.26 -0.25
CA CYS A 24 6.30 5.66 0.15
C CYS A 24 7.60 5.94 0.91
N ASP A 25 8.37 6.92 0.45
CA ASP A 25 9.68 7.29 1.00
C ASP A 25 9.60 8.37 2.10
N ASP A 26 8.49 9.09 2.18
CA ASP A 26 8.23 10.07 3.24
C ASP A 26 7.27 9.52 4.29
N VAL A 27 7.67 9.61 5.56
CA VAL A 27 6.88 9.10 6.70
C VAL A 27 5.55 9.84 6.84
N GLY A 28 5.52 11.16 6.57
CA GLY A 28 4.30 11.95 6.63
C GLY A 28 3.30 11.54 5.55
N CYS A 29 3.75 11.35 4.32
CA CYS A 29 2.95 10.82 3.22
C CYS A 29 2.47 9.39 3.50
N ALA A 30 3.32 8.53 4.04
CA ALA A 30 2.97 7.15 4.38
C ALA A 30 1.81 7.11 5.39
N LEU A 31 1.94 7.82 6.51
CA LEU A 31 0.90 7.89 7.55
C LEU A 31 -0.40 8.50 7.03
N HIS A 32 -0.29 9.55 6.21
CA HIS A 32 -1.45 10.22 5.62
C HIS A 32 -2.20 9.29 4.66
N LEU A 33 -1.49 8.63 3.74
CA LEU A 33 -2.06 7.73 2.75
C LEU A 33 -2.61 6.45 3.38
N GLU A 34 -1.89 5.86 4.32
CA GLU A 34 -2.36 4.69 5.07
C GLU A 34 -3.65 5.02 5.82
N GLY A 35 -3.67 6.16 6.53
CA GLY A 35 -4.87 6.64 7.22
C GLY A 35 -6.04 6.90 6.26
N ALA A 36 -5.79 7.49 5.09
CA ALA A 36 -6.81 7.76 4.08
C ALA A 36 -7.35 6.48 3.45
N CYS A 37 -6.49 5.54 3.05
CA CYS A 37 -6.88 4.24 2.50
C CYS A 37 -7.68 3.43 3.51
N ARG A 38 -7.23 3.39 4.77
CA ARG A 38 -7.95 2.71 5.87
C ARG A 38 -9.35 3.27 6.08
N ARG A 39 -9.51 4.61 6.13
CA ARG A 39 -10.83 5.26 6.25
C ARG A 39 -11.74 4.97 5.04
N ALA A 40 -11.15 4.82 3.86
CA ALA A 40 -11.86 4.52 2.62
C ALA A 40 -12.13 3.02 2.40
N GLY A 41 -11.78 2.16 3.36
CA GLY A 41 -11.94 0.71 3.26
C GLY A 41 -11.06 0.05 2.20
N VAL A 42 -9.93 0.68 1.82
CA VAL A 42 -9.00 0.18 0.82
C VAL A 42 -7.79 -0.43 1.54
N PRO A 43 -7.71 -1.77 1.67
CA PRO A 43 -6.59 -2.41 2.34
C PRO A 43 -5.34 -2.31 1.46
N VAL A 44 -4.28 -1.72 2.00
CA VAL A 44 -2.99 -1.61 1.32
C VAL A 44 -1.85 -1.69 2.34
N ASP A 45 -0.81 -2.45 2.01
CA ASP A 45 0.44 -2.53 2.78
C ASP A 45 1.35 -1.38 2.34
N VAL A 46 1.50 -0.34 3.17
CA VAL A 46 2.37 0.79 2.88
C VAL A 46 3.77 0.50 3.39
N ARG A 47 4.78 0.57 2.51
CA ARG A 47 6.18 0.25 2.81
C ARG A 47 7.13 1.34 2.37
N HIS A 48 8.23 1.47 3.08
CA HIS A 48 9.34 2.30 2.64
C HIS A 48 10.14 1.56 1.54
N PRO A 49 10.56 2.23 0.44
CA PRO A 49 11.31 1.58 -0.63
C PRO A 49 12.57 0.85 -0.16
N VAL A 50 13.25 1.39 0.86
CA VAL A 50 14.46 0.77 1.43
C VAL A 50 14.16 -0.56 2.12
N GLU A 51 12.97 -0.77 2.68
CA GLU A 51 12.58 -2.07 3.24
C GLU A 51 12.55 -3.14 2.14
N VAL A 52 12.00 -2.81 0.97
CA VAL A 52 11.96 -3.71 -0.19
C VAL A 52 13.37 -4.04 -0.71
N LEU A 53 14.26 -3.04 -0.71
CA LEU A 53 15.67 -3.25 -1.06
C LEU A 53 16.38 -4.14 -0.04
N ALA A 54 16.17 -3.89 1.26
CA ALA A 54 16.75 -4.69 2.34
C ALA A 54 16.27 -6.16 2.28
N GLU A 55 14.98 -6.39 2.00
CA GLU A 55 14.42 -7.72 1.71
C GLU A 55 15.13 -8.39 0.53
N GLY A 56 15.39 -7.65 -0.54
CA GLY A 56 16.07 -8.16 -1.73
C GLY A 56 17.54 -8.48 -1.55
N LEU A 57 18.21 -7.74 -0.67
CA LEU A 57 19.61 -7.91 -0.32
C LEU A 57 19.84 -8.92 0.81
N GLY A 58 18.77 -9.47 1.40
CA GLY A 58 18.85 -10.41 2.53
C GLY A 58 19.22 -9.73 3.86
N LEU A 59 19.08 -8.42 3.95
CA LEU A 59 19.33 -7.63 5.16
C LEU A 59 18.09 -7.57 6.08
N MET A 60 16.92 -7.96 5.55
CA MET A 60 15.66 -8.06 6.28
C MET A 60 14.91 -9.33 5.85
N PRO A 61 14.16 -10.01 6.75
CA PRO A 61 13.29 -11.10 6.34
C PRO A 61 12.30 -10.65 5.27
N ARG A 62 12.13 -11.45 4.22
CA ARG A 62 11.10 -11.23 3.21
C ARG A 62 9.74 -11.53 3.79
N GLU A 63 8.88 -10.53 3.87
CA GLU A 63 7.48 -10.81 4.19
C GLU A 63 6.78 -11.52 3.03
N PRO A 64 5.90 -12.50 3.31
CA PRO A 64 5.13 -13.18 2.28
C PRO A 64 4.36 -12.17 1.42
N ARG A 65 4.46 -12.30 0.09
CA ARG A 65 3.61 -11.53 -0.82
C ARG A 65 2.19 -12.07 -0.69
N ILE A 66 1.27 -11.27 -0.15
CA ILE A 66 -0.17 -11.56 -0.26
C ILE A 66 -0.53 -11.40 -1.72
N THR A 67 -0.66 -12.50 -2.45
CA THR A 67 -1.05 -12.46 -3.86
C THR A 67 -2.53 -12.14 -3.99
N ALA A 68 -2.96 -11.60 -5.14
CA ALA A 68 -4.37 -11.37 -5.45
C ALA A 68 -5.27 -12.61 -5.22
N ALA A 69 -4.74 -13.83 -5.40
CA ALA A 69 -5.47 -15.07 -5.16
C ALA A 69 -5.86 -15.29 -3.69
N ALA A 70 -5.13 -14.71 -2.74
CA ALA A 70 -5.43 -14.81 -1.31
C ALA A 70 -6.53 -13.83 -0.84
N ARG A 71 -7.05 -12.96 -1.72
CA ARG A 71 -7.99 -11.88 -1.35
C ARG A 71 -9.48 -12.23 -1.55
N GLY A 72 -9.82 -13.49 -1.82
CA GLY A 72 -11.22 -13.96 -1.82
C GLY A 72 -12.00 -13.76 -3.12
N GLY A 73 -11.56 -14.39 -4.20
CA GLY A 73 -12.38 -14.58 -5.41
C GLY A 73 -11.99 -15.88 -6.09
N GLU A 74 -12.88 -16.87 -6.07
CA GLU A 74 -12.76 -18.03 -6.94
C GLU A 74 -12.79 -17.56 -8.41
N PRO A 75 -11.98 -18.15 -9.31
CA PRO A 75 -12.11 -17.87 -10.73
C PRO A 75 -13.42 -18.47 -11.24
N SER A 76 -14.30 -17.63 -11.81
CA SER A 76 -15.29 -18.07 -12.81
C SER A 76 -14.65 -18.20 -14.18
#